data_AF-A0A5P8MA91-F1
#
_entry.id   AF-A0A5P8MA91-F1
#
_cell.length_a   1.000
_cell.length_b   1.000
_cell.length_c   1.000
_cell.angle_alpha   90.00
_cell.angle_beta   90.00
_cell.angle_gamma   90.00
#
_symmetry.space_group_name_H-M   'P 1'
#
loop_
_entity.id
_entity.type
_entity.pdbx_description
1 polymer ?
#
loop_
_entity_poly.entity_id
_entity_poly.type
_entity_poly.pdbx_seq_one_letter_code
_entity_poly.pdbx_strand_id
1 'polypeptide(L)'
;MAAQTSTPAFHRALKAAVQAGLPQGVQLAAANYARSSASSYWLLRWSSAAMPPIWLTLRIATHPHWLTHVQQVEVVWPALPDLTGLSAAVRQALASPAAAAARYQFTPLELAVLRQLLVLADHKLVWLVQMTPAIAASHKGRSFDLQNDFRRLPLFLGDRNNVNNLLVPVSAPAFQDKLIDFFGANLLFSQFSSHYMLKLLPTIQWLKPMLAADARIVHWPPQLAAAYGKDFMTTVAQTIHRADHNTP
;
A
#
# COMPACT_ATOMS: atom_id res chain seq x y z
N MET A 1 15.35 -18.16 -9.79
CA MET A 1 14.18 -17.28 -10.01
C MET A 1 14.48 -15.81 -9.64
N ALA A 2 14.67 -15.45 -8.37
CA ALA A 2 14.87 -14.04 -7.95
C ALA A 2 16.01 -13.31 -8.70
N ALA A 3 17.16 -13.97 -8.91
CA ALA A 3 18.30 -13.40 -9.64
C ALA A 3 18.02 -13.13 -11.13
N GLN A 4 17.15 -13.92 -11.77
CA GLN A 4 16.77 -13.73 -13.17
C GLN A 4 15.74 -12.60 -13.31
N THR A 5 14.85 -12.47 -12.33
CA THR A 5 13.81 -11.44 -12.32
C THR A 5 14.25 -10.10 -11.75
N SER A 6 15.49 -9.98 -11.26
CA SER A 6 16.03 -8.74 -10.67
C SER A 6 16.88 -7.89 -11.64
N THR A 7 17.03 -8.32 -12.90
CA THR A 7 17.88 -7.62 -13.86
C THR A 7 17.16 -6.43 -14.49
N PRO A 8 17.86 -5.33 -14.82
CA PRO A 8 17.26 -4.20 -15.54
C PRO A 8 16.66 -4.60 -16.90
N ALA A 9 17.26 -5.58 -17.59
CA ALA A 9 16.75 -6.09 -18.86
C ALA A 9 15.39 -6.79 -18.69
N PHE A 10 15.27 -7.66 -17.68
CA PHE A 10 14.01 -8.31 -17.35
C PHE A 10 12.94 -7.29 -16.95
N HIS A 11 13.26 -6.31 -16.09
CA HIS A 11 12.30 -5.26 -15.71
C HIS A 11 11.78 -4.47 -16.92
N ARG A 12 12.63 -4.19 -17.92
CA ARG A 12 12.19 -3.53 -19.17
C ARG A 12 11.25 -4.42 -19.98
N ALA A 13 11.60 -5.70 -20.16
CA ALA A 13 10.76 -6.65 -20.90
C ALA A 13 9.40 -6.87 -20.22
N LEU A 14 9.41 -7.04 -18.89
CA LEU A 14 8.21 -7.18 -18.09
C LEU A 14 7.34 -5.91 -18.17
N LYS A 15 7.92 -4.72 -18.05
CA LYS A 15 7.21 -3.46 -18.24
C LYS A 15 6.55 -3.38 -19.62
N ALA A 16 7.26 -3.76 -20.68
CA ALA A 16 6.71 -3.77 -22.04
C ALA A 16 5.53 -4.75 -22.18
N ALA A 17 5.65 -5.95 -21.60
CA ALA A 17 4.56 -6.93 -21.61
C ALA A 17 3.32 -6.43 -20.87
N VAL A 18 3.49 -5.79 -19.71
CA VAL A 18 2.39 -5.16 -18.96
C VAL A 18 1.75 -4.03 -19.76
N GLN A 19 2.57 -3.13 -20.33
CA GLN A 19 2.09 -2.02 -21.16
C GLN A 19 1.28 -2.51 -22.37
N ALA A 20 1.70 -3.59 -23.04
CA ALA A 20 0.97 -4.19 -24.16
C ALA A 20 -0.38 -4.83 -23.76
N GLY A 21 -0.56 -5.12 -22.47
CA GLY A 21 -1.81 -5.64 -21.91
C GLY A 21 -2.77 -4.55 -21.42
N LEU A 22 -2.36 -3.29 -21.35
CA LEU A 22 -3.20 -2.22 -20.80
C LEU A 22 -4.37 -1.88 -21.74
N PRO A 23 -5.57 -1.60 -21.20
CA PRO A 23 -6.66 -1.04 -21.98
C PRO A 23 -6.31 0.33 -22.55
N GLN A 24 -7.03 0.75 -23.60
CA GLN A 24 -6.87 2.09 -24.16
C GLN A 24 -7.15 3.17 -23.10
N GLY A 25 -6.34 4.22 -23.09
CA GLY A 25 -6.48 5.34 -22.14
C GLY A 25 -5.92 5.09 -20.74
N VAL A 26 -5.37 3.90 -20.49
CA VAL A 26 -4.74 3.55 -19.20
C VAL A 26 -3.25 3.82 -19.27
N GLN A 27 -2.74 4.53 -18.28
CA GLN A 27 -1.33 4.85 -18.15
C GLN A 27 -0.69 4.01 -17.05
N LEU A 28 0.52 3.53 -17.32
CA LEU A 28 1.40 3.00 -16.29
C LEU A 28 2.08 4.16 -15.56
N ALA A 29 1.62 4.48 -14.35
CA ALA A 29 2.13 5.61 -13.58
C ALA A 29 3.44 5.28 -12.86
N ALA A 30 3.56 4.07 -12.31
CA ALA A 30 4.77 3.64 -11.61
C ALA A 30 4.83 2.10 -11.50
N ALA A 31 6.02 1.58 -11.16
CA ALA A 31 6.28 0.15 -10.98
C ALA A 31 7.24 -0.09 -9.80
N ASN A 32 7.07 -1.23 -9.11
CA ASN A 32 7.92 -1.67 -8.02
C ASN A 32 8.16 -3.17 -8.14
N TYR A 33 9.41 -3.59 -7.96
CA TYR A 33 9.84 -4.97 -8.14
C TYR A 33 10.35 -5.48 -6.79
N ALA A 34 9.74 -6.55 -6.27
CA ALA A 34 10.16 -7.11 -5.01
C ALA A 34 11.58 -7.69 -5.14
N ARG A 35 12.44 -7.38 -4.17
CA ARG A 35 13.83 -7.86 -4.18
C ARG A 35 13.96 -9.34 -3.82
N SER A 36 13.07 -9.82 -2.95
CA SER A 36 13.12 -11.15 -2.36
C SER A 36 12.08 -12.13 -2.93
N SER A 37 11.20 -11.67 -3.81
CA SER A 37 10.22 -12.50 -4.50
C SER A 37 10.16 -12.12 -5.97
N ALA A 38 9.75 -13.06 -6.82
CA ALA A 38 9.46 -12.77 -8.23
C ALA A 38 8.11 -12.05 -8.39
N SER A 39 7.83 -11.08 -7.51
CA SER A 39 6.62 -10.26 -7.53
C SER A 39 6.91 -8.88 -8.08
N SER A 40 6.00 -8.37 -8.89
CA SER A 40 6.00 -6.99 -9.37
C SER A 40 4.65 -6.35 -9.09
N TYR A 41 4.68 -5.05 -8.87
CA TYR A 41 3.53 -4.24 -8.54
C TYR A 41 3.51 -3.02 -9.45
N TRP A 42 2.31 -2.68 -9.92
CA TRP A 42 2.11 -1.70 -10.97
C TRP A 42 1.00 -0.75 -10.53
N LEU A 43 1.25 0.54 -10.67
CA LEU A 43 0.25 1.57 -10.46
C LEU A 43 -0.31 2.01 -11.81
N LEU A 44 -1.60 1.80 -12.00
CA LEU A 44 -2.32 2.19 -13.20
C LEU A 44 -3.18 3.43 -12.93
N ARG A 45 -3.28 4.30 -13.94
CA ARG A 45 -4.06 5.54 -13.88
C ARG A 45 -4.93 5.67 -15.12
N TRP A 46 -6.21 5.97 -14.91
CA TRP A 46 -7.08 6.55 -15.92
C TRP A 46 -7.15 8.05 -15.66
N SER A 47 -6.84 8.83 -16.69
CA SER A 47 -6.85 10.29 -16.61
C SER A 47 -8.02 10.83 -17.42
N SER A 48 -8.73 11.82 -16.86
CA SER A 48 -9.71 12.65 -17.55
C SER A 48 -9.47 14.10 -17.13
N ALA A 49 -9.62 15.05 -18.05
CA ALA A 49 -9.47 16.47 -17.74
C ALA A 49 -10.56 16.98 -16.76
N ALA A 50 -11.72 16.32 -16.72
CA ALA A 50 -12.89 16.77 -15.96
C ALA A 50 -13.12 15.99 -14.64
N MET A 51 -12.35 14.94 -14.36
CA MET A 51 -12.58 14.08 -13.19
C MET A 51 -11.29 13.79 -12.43
N PRO A 52 -11.37 13.55 -11.10
CA PRO A 52 -10.25 13.04 -10.34
C PRO A 52 -9.68 11.76 -10.97
N PRO A 53 -8.35 11.56 -10.90
CA PRO A 53 -7.72 10.37 -11.46
C PRO A 53 -8.29 9.11 -10.81
N ILE A 54 -8.58 8.11 -11.65
CA ILE A 54 -8.96 6.77 -11.18
C ILE A 54 -7.71 5.91 -11.15
N TRP A 55 -7.52 5.18 -10.06
CA TRP A 55 -6.34 4.38 -9.79
C TRP A 55 -6.69 2.90 -9.68
N LEU A 56 -5.70 2.07 -9.97
CA LEU A 56 -5.73 0.64 -9.71
C LEU A 56 -4.33 0.14 -9.43
N THR A 57 -4.17 -0.72 -8.43
CA THR A 57 -2.93 -1.47 -8.21
C THR A 57 -3.05 -2.87 -8.80
N LEU A 58 -2.05 -3.25 -9.59
CA LEU A 58 -1.92 -4.57 -10.20
C LEU A 58 -0.69 -5.26 -9.62
N ARG A 59 -0.87 -6.49 -9.15
CA ARG A 59 0.21 -7.40 -8.74
C ARG A 59 0.38 -8.51 -9.75
N ILE A 60 1.63 -8.79 -10.11
CA ILE A 60 2.00 -9.97 -10.89
C ILE A 60 3.02 -10.76 -10.07
N ALA A 61 2.74 -12.04 -9.79
CA ALA A 61 3.62 -12.87 -8.98
C ALA A 61 3.46 -14.35 -9.30
N THR A 62 4.39 -15.18 -8.87
CA THR A 62 4.33 -16.64 -9.07
C THR A 62 3.38 -17.39 -8.14
N HIS A 63 2.74 -16.69 -7.21
CA HIS A 63 1.90 -17.27 -6.15
C HIS A 63 0.78 -16.29 -5.75
N PRO A 64 -0.33 -16.79 -5.18
CA PRO A 64 -1.44 -15.96 -4.71
C PRO A 64 -1.04 -14.95 -3.62
N HIS A 65 -1.82 -13.90 -3.47
CA HIS A 65 -1.64 -12.95 -2.37
C HIS A 65 -1.95 -13.60 -1.02
N TRP A 66 -1.15 -13.31 0.00
CA TRP A 66 -1.38 -13.76 1.38
C TRP A 66 -2.46 -12.96 2.13
N LEU A 67 -3.03 -11.92 1.49
CA LEU A 67 -4.07 -11.07 2.09
C LEU A 67 -5.38 -11.41 1.41
N THR A 68 -6.47 -11.48 2.17
CA THR A 68 -7.83 -11.55 1.62
C THR A 68 -8.56 -10.24 1.80
N HIS A 69 -9.63 -10.03 1.01
CA HIS A 69 -10.37 -8.76 0.95
C HIS A 69 -9.50 -7.59 0.47
N VAL A 70 -8.63 -7.84 -0.50
CA VAL A 70 -7.75 -6.82 -1.10
C VAL A 70 -8.47 -6.02 -2.18
N GLN A 71 -8.08 -4.76 -2.33
CA GLN A 71 -8.52 -3.85 -3.40
C GLN A 71 -7.41 -3.70 -4.45
N GLN A 72 -6.96 -4.83 -4.98
CA GLN A 72 -5.93 -4.89 -6.03
C GLN A 72 -6.27 -5.99 -7.03
N VAL A 73 -5.83 -5.83 -8.27
CA VAL A 73 -5.92 -6.91 -9.27
C VAL A 73 -4.67 -7.79 -9.16
N GLU A 74 -4.87 -9.09 -9.27
CA GLU A 74 -3.78 -10.07 -9.24
C GLU A 74 -3.73 -10.87 -10.54
N VAL A 75 -2.51 -11.04 -11.05
CA VAL A 75 -2.17 -12.03 -12.07
C VAL A 75 -1.15 -12.98 -11.46
N VAL A 76 -1.60 -14.21 -11.17
CA VAL A 76 -0.70 -15.29 -10.77
C VAL A 76 -0.04 -15.85 -12.02
N TRP A 77 1.28 -15.70 -12.13
CA TRP A 77 2.09 -16.07 -13.27
C TRP A 77 3.26 -16.99 -12.86
N PRO A 78 3.02 -18.30 -12.67
CA PRO A 78 4.05 -19.24 -12.23
C PRO A 78 5.20 -19.41 -13.22
N ALA A 79 4.97 -19.09 -14.50
CA ALA A 79 5.90 -19.28 -15.60
C ALA A 79 7.09 -18.28 -15.62
N LEU A 80 7.17 -17.33 -14.68
CA LEU A 80 8.30 -16.40 -14.63
C LEU A 80 9.66 -17.16 -14.62
N PRO A 81 10.66 -16.73 -15.41
CA PRO A 81 10.74 -15.45 -16.13
C PRO A 81 10.13 -15.42 -17.54
N ASP A 82 9.44 -16.46 -18.00
CA ASP A 82 8.75 -16.44 -19.29
C ASP A 82 7.58 -15.44 -19.28
N LEU A 83 7.59 -14.53 -20.25
CA LEU A 83 6.59 -13.47 -20.42
C LEU A 83 5.63 -13.74 -21.58
N THR A 84 5.79 -14.86 -22.27
CA THR A 84 4.96 -15.25 -23.42
C THR A 84 3.50 -15.34 -23.00
N GLY A 85 2.64 -14.51 -23.58
CA GLY A 85 1.21 -14.46 -23.25
C GLY A 85 0.85 -13.61 -22.02
N LEU A 86 1.82 -13.04 -21.29
CA LEU A 86 1.54 -12.22 -20.11
C LEU A 86 0.67 -11.00 -20.44
N SER A 87 0.87 -10.37 -21.59
CA SER A 87 0.06 -9.21 -22.02
C SER A 87 -1.42 -9.58 -22.18
N ALA A 88 -1.73 -10.77 -22.69
CA ALA A 88 -3.09 -11.27 -22.81
C ALA A 88 -3.71 -11.55 -21.43
N ALA A 89 -2.94 -12.15 -20.51
CA ALA A 89 -3.39 -12.40 -19.14
C ALA A 89 -3.66 -11.09 -18.37
N VAL A 90 -2.78 -10.09 -18.51
CA VAL A 90 -2.98 -8.74 -17.95
C VAL A 90 -4.25 -8.10 -18.52
N ARG A 91 -4.45 -8.17 -19.83
CA ARG A 91 -5.64 -7.63 -20.49
C ARG A 91 -6.93 -8.29 -19.97
N GLN A 92 -6.93 -9.62 -19.86
CA GLN A 92 -8.05 -10.38 -19.35
C GLN A 92 -8.36 -10.02 -17.89
N ALA A 93 -7.33 -9.93 -17.04
CA ALA A 93 -7.49 -9.55 -15.64
C ALA A 93 -8.11 -8.15 -15.50
N LEU A 94 -7.63 -7.18 -16.28
CA LEU A 94 -8.11 -5.78 -16.25
C LEU A 94 -9.51 -5.58 -16.87
N ALA A 95 -9.97 -6.52 -17.71
CA ALA A 95 -11.32 -6.53 -18.27
C ALA A 95 -12.37 -7.17 -17.32
N SER A 96 -11.93 -7.80 -16.23
CA SER A 96 -12.83 -8.50 -15.31
C SER A 96 -13.71 -7.53 -14.48
N PRO A 97 -14.91 -7.95 -14.04
CA PRO A 97 -15.71 -7.19 -13.08
C PRO A 97 -14.97 -6.90 -11.77
N ALA A 98 -14.13 -7.83 -11.31
CA ALA A 98 -13.30 -7.65 -10.13
C ALA A 98 -12.32 -6.48 -10.31
N ALA A 99 -11.72 -6.32 -11.50
CA ALA A 99 -10.87 -5.18 -11.79
C ALA A 99 -11.64 -3.86 -11.82
N ALA A 100 -12.89 -3.85 -12.27
CA ALA A 100 -13.73 -2.66 -12.19
C ALA A 100 -14.03 -2.28 -10.72
N ALA A 101 -14.36 -3.26 -9.87
CA ALA A 101 -14.62 -3.05 -8.45
C ALA A 101 -13.35 -2.65 -7.65
N ALA A 102 -12.17 -3.06 -8.11
CA ALA A 102 -10.89 -2.70 -7.49
C ALA A 102 -10.38 -1.30 -7.87
N ARG A 103 -11.05 -0.59 -8.79
CA ARG A 103 -10.70 0.81 -9.11
C ARG A 103 -11.11 1.73 -7.97
N TYR A 104 -10.31 2.75 -7.71
CA TYR A 104 -10.59 3.73 -6.67
C TYR A 104 -10.26 5.15 -7.09
N GLN A 105 -10.97 6.10 -6.49
CA GLN A 105 -10.68 7.53 -6.51
C GLN A 105 -10.61 8.01 -5.07
N PHE A 106 -9.74 8.97 -4.80
CA PHE A 106 -9.62 9.48 -3.45
C PHE A 106 -10.68 10.55 -3.15
N THR A 107 -11.26 10.46 -1.98
CA THR A 107 -11.95 11.57 -1.32
C THR A 107 -10.93 12.58 -0.77
N PRO A 108 -11.35 13.82 -0.45
CA PRO A 108 -10.47 14.78 0.23
C PRO A 108 -9.88 14.24 1.54
N LEU A 109 -10.69 13.49 2.32
CA LEU A 109 -10.23 12.86 3.56
C LEU A 109 -9.14 11.81 3.30
N GLU A 110 -9.30 10.98 2.28
CA GLU A 110 -8.28 9.98 1.95
C GLU A 110 -6.98 10.63 1.46
N LEU A 111 -7.06 11.70 0.67
CA LEU A 111 -5.88 12.49 0.31
C LEU A 111 -5.19 13.06 1.56
N ALA A 112 -5.94 13.48 2.58
CA ALA A 112 -5.39 13.92 3.86
C ALA A 112 -4.66 12.80 4.60
N VAL A 113 -5.21 11.57 4.59
CA VAL A 113 -4.53 10.40 5.16
C VAL A 113 -3.24 10.09 4.39
N LEU A 114 -3.25 10.10 3.05
CA LEU A 114 -2.04 9.89 2.25
C LEU A 114 -0.97 10.95 2.56
N ARG A 115 -1.36 12.21 2.74
CA ARG A 115 -0.45 13.29 3.14
C ARG A 115 0.16 13.03 4.52
N GLN A 116 -0.66 12.65 5.50
CA GLN A 116 -0.18 12.30 6.83
C GLN A 116 0.80 11.13 6.78
N LEU A 117 0.53 10.08 6.00
CA LEU A 117 1.45 8.94 5.85
C LEU A 117 2.82 9.37 5.33
N LEU A 118 2.87 10.32 4.38
CA LEU A 118 4.15 10.87 3.90
C LEU A 118 4.87 11.70 4.97
N VAL A 119 4.15 12.58 5.68
CA VAL A 119 4.71 13.38 6.78
C VAL A 119 5.30 12.45 7.85
N LEU A 120 4.55 11.45 8.30
CA LEU A 120 5.02 10.48 9.28
C LEU A 120 6.29 9.77 8.79
N ALA A 121 6.34 9.35 7.52
CA ALA A 121 7.52 8.72 6.96
C ALA A 121 8.76 9.62 6.94
N ASP A 122 8.59 10.93 6.69
CA ASP A 122 9.67 11.92 6.75
C ASP A 122 10.24 12.05 8.18
N HIS A 123 9.39 11.89 9.20
CA HIS A 123 9.77 11.80 10.62
C HIS A 123 10.18 10.39 11.07
N LYS A 124 10.43 9.45 10.14
CA LYS A 124 10.75 8.04 10.44
C LYS A 124 9.68 7.33 11.29
N LEU A 125 8.43 7.76 11.20
CA LEU A 125 7.29 7.15 11.88
C LEU A 125 6.44 6.31 10.90
N VAL A 126 5.84 5.24 11.41
CA VAL A 126 4.90 4.38 10.67
C VAL A 126 3.78 3.91 11.57
N TRP A 127 2.67 3.51 10.96
CA TRP A 127 1.63 2.77 11.65
C TRP A 127 2.05 1.31 11.81
N LEU A 128 1.70 0.71 12.95
CA LEU A 128 1.98 -0.68 13.26
C LEU A 128 0.71 -1.34 13.80
N VAL A 129 0.52 -2.60 13.46
CA VAL A 129 -0.44 -3.46 14.15
C VAL A 129 0.31 -4.58 14.86
N GLN A 130 -0.09 -4.89 16.08
CA GLN A 130 0.47 -6.01 16.82
C GLN A 130 -0.32 -7.27 16.47
N MET A 131 0.31 -8.19 15.74
CA MET A 131 -0.29 -9.47 15.40
C MET A 131 -0.34 -10.38 16.63
N THR A 132 -1.31 -11.28 16.68
CA THR A 132 -1.28 -12.36 17.68
C THR A 132 -0.12 -13.32 17.37
N PRO A 133 0.42 -14.04 18.36
CA PRO A 133 1.51 -15.00 18.13
C PRO A 133 1.21 -16.02 17.05
N ALA A 134 -0.04 -16.51 16.98
CA ALA A 134 -0.47 -17.47 15.97
C ALA A 134 -0.39 -16.90 14.54
N ILE A 135 -0.80 -15.63 14.36
CA ILE A 135 -0.70 -14.96 13.06
C ILE A 135 0.76 -14.68 12.72
N ALA A 136 1.52 -14.15 13.67
CA ALA A 136 2.90 -13.76 13.45
C ALA A 136 3.79 -14.97 13.10
N ALA A 137 3.63 -16.09 13.80
CA ALA A 137 4.37 -17.32 13.55
C ALA A 137 4.15 -17.90 12.15
N SER A 138 3.00 -17.62 11.52
CA SER A 138 2.71 -18.10 10.17
C SER A 138 3.54 -17.39 9.09
N HIS A 139 4.11 -16.20 9.33
CA HIS A 139 4.96 -15.46 8.39
C HIS A 139 4.44 -15.45 6.92
N LYS A 140 3.14 -15.16 6.72
CA LYS A 140 2.41 -15.22 5.42
C LYS A 140 2.11 -16.62 4.87
N GLY A 141 2.41 -17.68 5.63
CA GLY A 141 2.06 -19.07 5.33
C GLY A 141 0.58 -19.41 5.53
N ARG A 142 -0.21 -18.47 6.06
CA ARG A 142 -1.68 -18.49 6.04
C ARG A 142 -2.21 -17.17 5.47
N SER A 143 -3.41 -17.22 4.90
CA SER A 143 -4.13 -16.01 4.52
C SER A 143 -4.41 -15.15 5.74
N PHE A 144 -4.19 -13.84 5.61
CA PHE A 144 -4.48 -12.85 6.62
C PHE A 144 -5.65 -11.97 6.17
N ASP A 145 -6.73 -12.03 6.94
CA ASP A 145 -7.99 -11.39 6.59
C ASP A 145 -8.01 -9.94 7.06
N LEU A 146 -8.04 -9.01 6.11
CA LEU A 146 -8.04 -7.59 6.43
C LEU A 146 -9.30 -7.14 7.20
N GLN A 147 -10.44 -7.80 7.01
CA GLN A 147 -11.71 -7.42 7.63
C GLN A 147 -11.90 -8.08 9.01
N ASN A 148 -11.35 -9.28 9.19
CA ASN A 148 -11.52 -10.06 10.42
C ASN A 148 -10.28 -10.08 11.32
N ASP A 149 -9.09 -10.31 10.75
CA ASP A 149 -7.85 -10.35 11.52
C ASP A 149 -7.37 -8.92 11.82
N PHE A 150 -7.09 -8.10 10.80
CA PHE A 150 -6.47 -6.78 10.99
C PHE A 150 -7.33 -5.85 11.85
N ARG A 151 -8.65 -5.79 11.61
CA ARG A 151 -9.58 -4.89 12.33
C ARG A 151 -9.57 -5.08 13.84
N ARG A 152 -9.20 -6.27 14.32
CA ARG A 152 -9.18 -6.60 15.76
C ARG A 152 -7.80 -6.39 16.40
N LEU A 153 -6.78 -6.10 15.61
CA LEU A 153 -5.43 -5.94 16.15
C LEU A 153 -5.28 -4.56 16.80
N PRO A 154 -4.53 -4.45 17.91
CA PRO A 154 -4.16 -3.17 18.47
C PRO A 154 -3.31 -2.35 17.49
N LEU A 155 -3.67 -1.08 17.32
CA LEU A 155 -3.00 -0.12 16.44
C LEU A 155 -2.02 0.75 17.24
N PHE A 156 -0.86 1.00 16.64
CA PHE A 156 0.18 1.84 17.21
C PHE A 156 0.76 2.79 16.16
N LEU A 157 1.27 3.93 16.63
CA LEU A 157 2.16 4.81 15.89
C LEU A 157 3.56 4.72 16.51
N GLY A 158 4.59 4.50 15.72
CA GLY A 158 5.93 4.28 16.27
C GLY A 158 7.06 4.46 15.29
N ASP A 159 8.28 4.36 15.82
CA ASP A 159 9.52 4.50 15.07
C ASP A 159 9.68 3.33 14.07
N ARG A 160 9.89 3.72 12.81
CA ARG A 160 10.07 2.82 11.66
C ARG A 160 11.27 1.91 11.83
N ASN A 161 12.37 2.40 12.38
CA ASN A 161 13.64 1.70 12.48
C ASN A 161 13.71 0.87 13.76
N ASN A 162 13.31 1.45 14.90
CA ASN A 162 13.36 0.78 16.19
C ASN A 162 12.12 1.04 17.05
N VAL A 163 11.21 0.07 17.09
CA VAL A 163 9.95 0.15 17.85
C VAL A 163 10.17 0.32 19.36
N ASN A 164 11.35 -0.04 19.89
CA ASN A 164 11.67 0.15 21.30
C ASN A 164 11.95 1.62 21.65
N ASN A 165 12.31 2.46 20.66
CA ASN A 165 12.54 3.88 20.88
C ASN A 165 11.23 4.65 21.09
N LEU A 166 10.21 4.28 20.33
CA LEU A 166 8.93 4.97 20.33
C LEU A 166 7.83 4.05 19.79
N LEU A 167 6.82 3.83 20.62
CA LEU A 167 5.61 3.11 20.27
C LEU A 167 4.47 3.65 21.13
N VAL A 168 3.45 4.20 20.48
CA VAL A 168 2.30 4.83 21.15
C VAL A 168 1.04 4.11 20.70
N PRO A 169 0.23 3.54 21.62
CA PRO A 169 -1.05 2.95 21.27
C PRO A 169 -2.02 4.02 20.79
N VAL A 170 -2.81 3.70 19.77
CA VAL A 170 -3.81 4.60 19.19
C VAL A 170 -5.14 3.87 19.07
N SER A 171 -6.19 4.45 19.66
CA SER A 171 -7.56 3.96 19.51
C SER A 171 -8.34 4.87 18.58
N ALA A 172 -8.43 4.48 17.31
CA ALA A 172 -9.18 5.21 16.28
C ALA A 172 -9.77 4.23 15.25
N PRO A 173 -10.89 3.53 15.57
CA PRO A 173 -11.42 2.46 14.72
C PRO A 173 -11.69 2.88 13.27
N ALA A 174 -12.30 4.05 13.07
CA ALA A 174 -12.59 4.58 11.73
C ALA A 174 -11.31 4.89 10.92
N PHE A 175 -10.22 5.27 11.60
CA PHE A 175 -8.92 5.45 10.95
C PHE A 175 -8.28 4.10 10.63
N GLN A 176 -8.40 3.12 11.52
CA GLN A 176 -7.93 1.76 11.29
C GLN A 176 -8.62 1.11 10.09
N ASP A 177 -9.92 1.36 9.88
CA ASP A 177 -10.63 0.95 8.67
C ASP A 177 -10.02 1.57 7.40
N LYS A 178 -9.58 2.84 7.44
CA LYS A 178 -8.86 3.43 6.30
C LYS A 178 -7.49 2.80 6.07
N LEU A 179 -6.76 2.44 7.13
CA LEU A 179 -5.49 1.70 6.98
C LEU A 179 -5.72 0.32 6.38
N ILE A 180 -6.82 -0.36 6.72
CA ILE A 180 -7.24 -1.63 6.10
C ILE A 180 -7.42 -1.45 4.60
N ASP A 181 -8.20 -0.47 4.17
CA ASP A 181 -8.45 -0.20 2.75
C ASP A 181 -7.15 0.11 2.01
N PHE A 182 -6.31 0.97 2.59
CA PHE A 182 -5.02 1.36 1.99
C PHE A 182 -4.04 0.19 1.93
N PHE A 183 -4.04 -0.70 2.92
CA PHE A 183 -3.22 -1.90 2.89
C PHE A 183 -3.73 -2.88 1.83
N GLY A 184 -5.04 -3.06 1.72
CA GLY A 184 -5.68 -3.86 0.67
C GLY A 184 -5.42 -3.34 -0.74
N ALA A 185 -5.33 -2.02 -0.91
CA ALA A 185 -4.98 -1.36 -2.17
C ALA A 185 -3.45 -1.30 -2.44
N ASN A 186 -2.63 -1.93 -1.58
CA ASN A 186 -1.16 -1.93 -1.69
C ASN A 186 -0.51 -0.53 -1.62
N LEU A 187 -1.17 0.42 -0.93
CA LEU A 187 -0.62 1.74 -0.60
C LEU A 187 0.30 1.68 0.62
N LEU A 188 0.25 0.57 1.35
CA LEU A 188 1.10 0.25 2.49
C LEU A 188 1.81 -1.08 2.23
N PHE A 189 3.14 -1.11 2.32
CA PHE A 189 3.92 -2.34 2.34
C PHE A 189 4.07 -2.87 3.76
N SER A 190 4.00 -4.19 3.92
CA SER A 190 4.13 -4.84 5.22
C SER A 190 5.56 -5.32 5.49
N GLN A 191 6.09 -4.95 6.65
CA GLN A 191 7.34 -5.49 7.18
C GLN A 191 7.12 -6.07 8.57
N PHE A 192 7.42 -7.37 8.73
CA PHE A 192 7.43 -8.02 10.04
C PHE A 192 8.63 -7.52 10.84
N SER A 193 8.44 -7.21 12.10
CA SER A 193 9.51 -6.89 13.05
C SER A 193 9.36 -7.69 14.35
N SER A 194 10.27 -7.45 15.30
CA SER A 194 10.21 -8.03 16.64
C SER A 194 8.86 -7.79 17.33
N HIS A 195 8.59 -8.57 18.38
CA HIS A 195 7.39 -8.46 19.22
C HIS A 195 6.06 -8.59 18.45
N TYR A 196 6.05 -9.39 17.39
CA TYR A 196 4.87 -9.67 16.55
C TYR A 196 4.30 -8.42 15.86
N MET A 197 5.13 -7.39 15.66
CA MET A 197 4.70 -6.16 15.02
C MET A 197 4.73 -6.28 13.49
N LEU A 198 3.66 -5.81 12.86
CA LEU A 198 3.58 -5.60 11.42
C LEU A 198 3.64 -4.09 11.14
N LYS A 199 4.78 -3.63 10.63
CA LYS A 199 4.97 -2.25 10.19
C LYS A 199 4.25 -2.03 8.86
N LEU A 200 3.48 -0.95 8.77
CA LEU A 200 2.77 -0.52 7.57
C LEU A 200 3.51 0.68 6.97
N LEU A 201 4.42 0.38 6.06
CA LEU A 201 5.28 1.35 5.41
C LEU A 201 4.53 2.00 4.24
N PRO A 202 4.42 3.32 4.14
CA PRO A 202 3.83 3.95 2.97
C PRO A 202 4.59 3.56 1.70
N THR A 203 3.87 3.14 0.67
CA THR A 203 4.45 2.89 -0.65
C THR A 203 4.67 4.24 -1.34
N ILE A 204 5.75 4.94 -0.96
CA ILE A 204 6.05 6.32 -1.40
C ILE A 204 6.02 6.46 -2.93
N GLN A 205 6.45 5.41 -3.65
CA GLN A 205 6.41 5.34 -5.10
C GLN A 205 4.99 5.47 -5.68
N TRP A 206 3.94 5.13 -4.92
CA TRP A 206 2.54 5.33 -5.30
C TRP A 206 2.00 6.65 -4.80
N LEU A 207 2.21 6.93 -3.51
CA LEU A 207 1.60 8.06 -2.81
C LEU A 207 2.01 9.41 -3.44
N LYS A 208 3.29 9.57 -3.80
CA LYS A 208 3.78 10.81 -4.41
C LYS A 208 3.12 11.08 -5.78
N PRO A 209 3.12 10.15 -6.75
CA PRO A 209 2.37 10.34 -8.00
C PRO A 209 0.87 10.58 -7.81
N MET A 210 0.22 9.87 -6.88
CA MET A 210 -1.22 10.04 -6.63
C MET A 210 -1.55 11.46 -6.16
N LEU A 211 -0.78 11.96 -5.19
CA LEU A 211 -0.97 13.31 -4.64
C LEU A 211 -0.56 14.41 -5.62
N ALA A 212 0.41 14.16 -6.50
CA ALA A 212 0.81 15.13 -7.54
C ALA A 212 -0.19 15.21 -8.70
N ALA A 213 -0.90 14.11 -8.95
CA ALA A 213 -1.89 13.99 -10.01
C ALA A 213 -3.26 14.57 -9.64
N ASP A 214 -3.49 14.88 -8.36
CA ASP A 214 -4.73 15.43 -7.84
C ASP A 214 -4.56 16.91 -7.51
N ALA A 215 -5.33 17.77 -8.19
CA ALA A 215 -5.21 19.22 -8.05
C ALA A 215 -5.90 19.78 -6.79
N ARG A 216 -6.68 18.97 -6.07
CA ARG A 216 -7.40 19.44 -4.88
C ARG A 216 -6.41 19.81 -3.79
N ILE A 217 -6.61 21.00 -3.19
CA ILE A 217 -5.85 21.43 -2.03
C ILE A 217 -6.28 20.59 -0.82
N VAL A 218 -5.31 19.99 -0.14
CA VAL A 218 -5.53 19.10 1.01
C VAL A 218 -5.07 19.79 2.28
N HIS A 219 -6.02 20.36 3.03
CA HIS A 219 -5.77 20.86 4.39
C HIS A 219 -5.87 19.71 5.39
N TRP A 220 -4.82 18.89 5.42
CA TRP A 220 -4.90 17.60 6.08
C TRP A 220 -5.15 17.65 7.60
N PRO A 221 -4.50 18.51 8.43
CA PRO A 221 -4.68 18.39 9.88
C PRO A 221 -6.13 18.69 10.34
N PRO A 222 -6.81 19.76 9.87
CA PRO A 222 -8.21 19.99 10.22
C PRO A 222 -9.15 18.89 9.72
N GLN A 223 -8.92 18.35 8.52
CA GLN A 223 -9.74 17.26 7.97
C GLN A 223 -9.63 15.98 8.80
N LEU A 224 -8.41 15.61 9.21
CA LEU A 224 -8.20 14.45 10.07
C LEU A 224 -8.76 14.68 11.48
N ALA A 225 -8.61 15.89 12.04
CA ALA A 225 -9.20 16.23 13.35
C ALA A 225 -10.73 16.11 13.33
N ALA A 226 -11.38 16.55 12.24
CA ALA A 226 -12.82 16.44 12.08
C ALA A 226 -13.28 14.98 11.92
N ALA A 227 -12.51 14.15 11.21
CA ALA A 227 -12.89 12.76 10.94
C ALA A 227 -12.55 11.78 12.09
N TYR A 228 -11.44 12.00 12.79
CA TYR A 228 -10.88 11.05 13.76
C TYR A 228 -10.71 11.62 15.17
N GLY A 229 -11.06 12.89 15.38
CA GLY A 229 -11.04 13.55 16.68
C GLY A 229 -9.74 14.32 16.97
N LYS A 230 -9.84 15.26 17.92
CA LYS A 230 -8.71 16.08 18.37
C LYS A 230 -7.66 15.26 19.11
N ASP A 231 -8.06 14.25 19.87
CA ASP A 231 -7.13 13.40 20.63
C ASP A 231 -6.25 12.56 19.71
N PHE A 232 -6.82 12.05 18.62
CA PHE A 232 -6.07 11.39 17.55
C PHE A 232 -4.97 12.31 16.99
N MET A 233 -5.35 13.54 16.62
CA MET A 233 -4.40 14.52 16.08
C MET A 233 -3.36 14.98 17.10
N THR A 234 -3.75 15.11 18.36
CA THR A 234 -2.84 15.43 19.47
C THR A 234 -1.80 14.33 19.63
N THR A 235 -2.22 13.06 19.61
CA THR A 235 -1.33 11.90 19.68
C THR A 235 -0.35 11.88 18.51
N VAL A 236 -0.82 12.13 17.29
CA VAL A 236 0.03 12.22 16.10
C VAL A 236 1.08 13.33 16.25
N ALA A 237 0.66 14.54 16.61
CA ALA A 237 1.55 15.69 16.75
C ALA A 237 2.61 15.49 17.85
N GLN A 238 2.21 14.98 19.01
CA GLN A 238 3.13 14.66 20.10
C GLN A 238 4.13 13.57 19.72
N THR A 239 3.69 12.56 18.96
CA THR A 239 4.58 11.48 18.52
C THR A 239 5.61 11.97 17.50
N ILE A 240 5.21 12.84 16.56
CA ILE A 240 6.14 13.55 15.66
C ILE A 240 7.16 14.34 16.46
N HIS A 241 6.69 15.18 17.38
CA HIS A 241 7.58 16.00 18.21
C HIS A 241 8.60 15.14 18.97
N ARG A 242 8.16 14.04 19.60
CA ARG A 242 9.05 13.11 20.30
C ARG A 242 10.05 12.42 19.37
N ALA A 243 9.64 12.05 18.15
CA ALA A 243 10.52 11.40 17.18
C ALA A 243 11.69 12.32 16.80
N ASP A 244 11.41 13.62 16.58
CA ASP A 244 12.45 14.59 16.21
C ASP A 244 13.48 14.79 17.33
N HIS A 245 13.05 14.74 18.59
CA HIS A 245 13.91 14.97 19.77
C HIS A 245 14.61 13.71 20.29
N ASN A 246 14.22 12.52 19.81
CA ASN A 246 14.86 11.24 20.13
C ASN A 246 15.89 10.81 19.06
N THR A 247 16.23 11.69 18.12
CA THR A 247 17.29 11.42 17.15
C THR A 247 18.65 11.64 17.82
N PRO A 248 19.49 10.60 18.00
CA PRO A 248 20.84 10.77 18.54
C PRO A 248 21.74 11.58 17.62
#